data_AF-A0A9X3YLG2-F1
#
_entry.id   AF-A0A9X3YLG2-F1
#
_cell.length_a   1.000
_cell.length_b   1.000
_cell.length_c   1.000
_cell.angle_alpha   90.00
_cell.angle_beta   90.00
_cell.angle_gamma   90.00
#
_symmetry.space_group_name_H-M   'P 1'
#
loop_
_entity.id
_entity.type
_entity.pdbx_description
1 polymer ?
#
loop_
_entity_poly.entity_id
_entity_poly.type
_entity_poly.pdbx_seq_one_letter_code
_entity_poly.pdbx_strand_id
1 'polypeptide(L)'
;MNASHDFLNARGAATDAPCGIAREIEHEQTVPVTIARETILAWSAARDIERLGALCRLIQAPNVAVEPPLSFAEYAGIVLPYLRRCIDEDPRGEWAESRASAATTFRHWFAWLWRHRARWQSELLRLKAWLHETVAAADEATRACLVAAVLEPLLDDPAIARYFADWRAMPATARAYADAFRRRETRRLIDAA
;
A
#
# COMPACT_ATOMS: atom_id res chain seq x y z
N MET A 1 1.16 -7.24 28.39
CA MET A 1 0.98 -7.59 26.98
C MET A 1 -0.40 -7.13 26.56
N ASN A 2 -0.51 -5.98 25.92
CA ASN A 2 -1.69 -5.51 25.17
C ASN A 2 -1.22 -4.29 24.37
N ALA A 3 -0.93 -4.47 23.09
CA ALA A 3 -0.47 -3.42 22.18
C ALA A 3 -1.19 -3.53 20.82
N SER A 4 -2.54 -3.47 20.85
CA SER A 4 -3.38 -3.55 19.64
C SER A 4 -4.43 -2.44 19.54
N HIS A 5 -4.24 -1.26 20.15
CA HIS A 5 -5.33 -0.28 20.31
C HIS A 5 -5.28 1.01 19.48
N ASP A 6 -4.22 1.32 18.74
CA ASP A 6 -4.12 2.64 18.09
C ASP A 6 -3.96 2.56 16.58
N PHE A 7 -5.05 2.33 15.85
CA PHE A 7 -5.03 2.59 14.40
C PHE A 7 -6.24 3.36 13.86
N LEU A 8 -7.39 3.36 14.56
CA LEU A 8 -8.60 4.00 14.00
C LEU A 8 -9.39 4.92 14.98
N ASN A 9 -8.97 5.08 16.25
CA ASN A 9 -9.71 5.90 17.23
C ASN A 9 -8.89 6.96 17.99
N ALA A 10 -7.70 7.33 17.51
CA ALA A 10 -6.92 8.40 18.11
C ALA A 10 -7.46 9.80 17.70
N ARG A 11 -8.59 10.21 18.29
CA ARG A 11 -8.90 11.64 18.48
C ARG A 11 -7.89 12.20 19.49
N GLY A 12 -6.70 12.57 19.01
CA GLY A 12 -5.68 13.19 19.87
C GLY A 12 -4.22 12.94 19.49
N ALA A 13 -3.87 12.86 18.20
CA ALA A 13 -2.51 13.12 17.74
C ALA A 13 -2.58 13.50 16.26
N ALA A 14 -2.62 14.79 15.98
CA ALA A 14 -2.24 15.30 14.68
C ALA A 14 -0.79 14.83 14.37
N THR A 15 -0.51 14.65 13.08
CA THR A 15 0.79 14.43 12.42
C THR A 15 1.29 12.97 12.30
N ASP A 16 1.37 12.52 11.04
CA ASP A 16 2.29 11.51 10.47
C ASP A 16 1.76 10.11 10.06
N ALA A 17 0.53 10.03 9.56
CA ALA A 17 0.12 8.95 8.64
C ALA A 17 0.21 9.43 7.17
N PRO A 18 0.93 8.72 6.27
CA PRO A 18 1.15 9.15 4.89
C PRO A 18 0.02 8.65 3.98
N CYS A 19 -1.05 9.43 3.95
CA CYS A 19 -1.81 9.72 2.74
C CYS A 19 -2.24 11.20 2.84
N GLY A 20 -1.24 12.07 2.96
CA GLY A 20 -1.41 13.51 2.99
C GLY A 20 -1.45 14.08 1.58
N ILE A 21 -2.61 14.02 0.93
CA ILE A 21 -3.12 15.23 0.28
C ILE A 21 -3.87 15.96 1.38
N ALA A 22 -3.12 16.58 2.29
CA ALA A 22 -3.65 17.67 3.09
C ALA A 22 -3.79 18.87 2.15
N ARG A 23 -4.88 18.92 1.39
CA ARG A 23 -5.40 20.19 0.92
C ARG A 23 -6.47 20.59 1.91
N GLU A 24 -6.27 21.78 2.47
CA GLU A 24 -7.31 22.56 3.15
C GLU A 24 -8.60 22.46 2.34
N ILE A 25 -9.55 21.69 2.87
CA ILE A 25 -10.94 21.74 2.44
C ILE A 25 -11.70 22.27 3.65
N GLU A 26 -12.44 23.33 3.37
CA GLU A 26 -13.26 24.12 4.26
C GLU A 26 -14.08 23.25 5.22
N HIS A 27 -14.25 23.78 6.43
CA HIS A 27 -15.07 23.25 7.51
C HIS A 27 -16.55 23.12 7.10
N GLU A 28 -16.88 22.16 6.25
CA GLU A 28 -18.23 21.63 6.19
C GLU A 28 -18.34 20.59 7.29
N GLN A 29 -19.07 20.94 8.36
CA GLN A 29 -19.33 20.09 9.52
C GLN A 29 -20.12 18.85 9.09
N THR A 30 -19.43 17.88 8.50
CA THR A 30 -20.02 16.59 8.14
C THR A 30 -20.17 15.76 9.40
N VAL A 31 -21.40 15.31 9.67
CA VAL A 31 -21.69 14.42 10.79
C VAL A 31 -20.88 13.13 10.58
N PRO A 32 -20.11 12.66 11.59
CA PRO A 32 -19.35 11.43 11.45
C PRO A 32 -20.31 10.26 11.20
N VAL A 33 -20.00 9.45 10.19
CA VAL A 33 -20.79 8.28 9.82
C VAL A 33 -20.15 7.06 10.47
N THR A 34 -20.90 6.38 11.35
CA THR A 34 -20.46 5.11 11.93
C THR A 34 -20.99 3.94 11.11
N ILE A 35 -20.09 3.03 10.70
CA ILE A 35 -20.41 1.82 9.93
C ILE A 35 -20.03 0.60 10.75
N ALA A 36 -20.90 -0.41 10.79
CA ALA A 36 -20.61 -1.66 11.47
C ALA A 36 -19.44 -2.40 10.79
N ARG A 37 -18.54 -2.98 11.59
CA ARG A 37 -17.41 -3.79 11.09
C ARG A 37 -17.87 -4.90 10.15
N GLU A 38 -18.94 -5.58 10.52
CA GLU A 38 -19.51 -6.70 9.78
C GLU A 38 -20.00 -6.25 8.39
N THR A 39 -20.50 -5.02 8.27
CA THR A 39 -20.89 -4.41 7.00
C THR A 39 -19.68 -4.22 6.09
N ILE A 40 -18.56 -3.69 6.62
CA ILE A 40 -17.33 -3.53 5.85
C ILE A 40 -16.79 -4.87 5.36
N LEU A 41 -16.78 -5.89 6.24
CA LEU A 41 -16.35 -7.24 5.88
C LEU A 41 -17.25 -7.87 4.83
N ALA A 42 -18.58 -7.70 4.93
CA ALA A 42 -19.52 -8.18 3.93
C ALA A 42 -19.32 -7.50 2.57
N TRP A 43 -19.10 -6.18 2.55
CA TRP A 43 -18.80 -5.44 1.32
C TRP A 43 -17.47 -5.82 0.69
N SER A 44 -16.46 -6.17 1.50
CA SER A 44 -15.15 -6.61 1.02
C SER A 44 -15.19 -7.92 0.23
N ALA A 45 -16.26 -8.71 0.38
CA ALA A 45 -16.46 -9.94 -0.39
C ALA A 45 -16.95 -9.67 -1.84
N ALA A 46 -17.20 -8.41 -2.20
CA ALA A 46 -17.60 -8.04 -3.55
C ALA A 46 -16.50 -8.39 -4.57
N ARG A 47 -16.92 -8.95 -5.72
CA ARG A 47 -16.02 -9.24 -6.84
C ARG A 47 -15.83 -8.06 -7.80
N ASP A 48 -16.62 -7.02 -7.65
CA ASP A 48 -16.56 -5.83 -8.50
C ASP A 48 -15.42 -4.92 -8.02
N ILE A 49 -14.48 -4.58 -8.92
CA ILE A 49 -13.30 -3.80 -8.59
C ILE A 49 -13.62 -2.34 -8.26
N GLU A 50 -14.66 -1.76 -8.87
CA GLU A 50 -15.11 -0.40 -8.57
C GLU A 50 -15.70 -0.34 -7.17
N ARG A 51 -16.49 -1.35 -6.79
CA ARG A 51 -17.03 -1.45 -5.42
C ARG A 51 -15.93 -1.62 -4.37
N LEU A 52 -14.89 -2.39 -4.69
CA LEU A 52 -13.73 -2.53 -3.81
C LEU A 52 -12.92 -1.22 -3.71
N GLY A 53 -12.77 -0.48 -4.81
CA GLY A 53 -12.13 0.83 -4.80
C GLY A 53 -12.91 1.84 -3.96
N ALA A 54 -14.24 1.90 -4.14
CA ALA A 54 -15.12 2.75 -3.34
C ALA A 54 -15.05 2.37 -1.85
N LEU A 55 -15.02 1.07 -1.53
CA LEU A 55 -14.86 0.59 -0.16
C LEU A 55 -13.51 1.00 0.44
N CYS A 56 -12.41 0.81 -0.28
CA CYS A 56 -11.07 1.18 0.19
C CYS A 56 -10.96 2.68 0.44
N ARG A 57 -11.59 3.51 -0.39
CA ARG A 57 -11.66 4.95 -0.19
C ARG A 57 -12.56 5.34 0.99
N LEU A 58 -13.69 4.65 1.16
CA LEU A 58 -14.63 4.87 2.27
C LEU A 58 -13.98 4.61 3.63
N ILE A 59 -13.26 3.49 3.80
CA ILE A 59 -12.62 3.14 5.08
C ILE A 59 -11.42 4.03 5.43
N GLN A 60 -10.93 4.82 4.45
CA GLN A 60 -9.88 5.82 4.65
C GLN A 60 -10.44 7.24 4.86
N ALA A 61 -11.75 7.43 4.69
CA ALA A 61 -12.37 8.74 4.79
C ALA A 61 -12.35 9.24 6.26
N PRO A 62 -11.92 10.48 6.51
CA PRO A 62 -11.72 10.98 7.88
C PRO A 62 -13.02 11.13 8.69
N ASN A 63 -14.17 11.18 8.01
CA ASN A 63 -15.50 11.27 8.62
C ASN A 63 -16.20 9.91 8.78
N VAL A 64 -15.52 8.81 8.47
CA VAL A 64 -16.06 7.44 8.62
C VAL A 64 -15.39 6.74 9.80
N ALA A 65 -16.20 6.27 10.74
CA ALA A 65 -15.76 5.42 11.84
C ALA A 65 -16.28 4.00 11.63
N VAL A 66 -15.42 2.99 11.78
CA VAL A 66 -15.85 1.58 11.76
C VAL A 66 -15.94 1.06 13.18
N GLU A 67 -17.10 0.55 13.57
CA GLU A 67 -17.33 0.02 14.92
C GLU A 67 -17.80 -1.45 14.91
N PRO A 68 -17.10 -2.35 15.64
CA PRO A 68 -15.80 -2.13 16.28
C PRO A 68 -14.68 -1.85 15.24
N PRO A 69 -13.55 -1.23 15.63
CA PRO A 69 -12.45 -0.95 14.70
C PRO A 69 -11.95 -2.20 13.99
N LEU A 70 -11.58 -2.07 12.71
CA LEU A 70 -10.91 -3.13 11.97
C LEU A 70 -9.54 -3.41 12.59
N SER A 71 -9.18 -4.69 12.72
CA SER A 71 -7.79 -5.05 12.97
C SER A 71 -6.92 -4.72 11.76
N PHE A 72 -5.62 -4.54 11.97
CA PHE A 72 -4.68 -4.35 10.86
C PHE A 72 -4.74 -5.51 9.85
N ALA A 73 -4.87 -6.76 10.34
CA ALA A 73 -4.94 -7.94 9.51
C ALA A 73 -6.21 -7.96 8.63
N GLU A 74 -7.34 -7.48 9.15
CA GLU A 74 -8.59 -7.32 8.39
C GLU A 74 -8.44 -6.23 7.33
N TYR A 75 -7.95 -5.05 7.71
CA TYR A 75 -7.69 -3.96 6.77
C TYR A 75 -6.76 -4.41 5.64
N ALA A 76 -5.65 -5.08 5.98
CA ALA A 76 -4.72 -5.66 5.02
C ALA A 76 -5.37 -6.73 4.14
N GLY A 77 -6.27 -7.54 4.70
CA GLY A 77 -7.06 -8.55 3.99
C GLY A 77 -8.05 -7.98 2.98
N ILE A 78 -8.44 -6.71 3.13
CA ILE A 78 -9.29 -6.00 2.17
C ILE A 78 -8.43 -5.32 1.11
N VAL A 79 -7.41 -4.57 1.54
CA VAL A 79 -6.64 -3.69 0.66
C VAL A 79 -5.68 -4.47 -0.25
N LEU A 80 -4.98 -5.50 0.25
CA LEU A 80 -4.00 -6.22 -0.59
C LEU A 80 -4.63 -6.95 -1.78
N PRO A 81 -5.75 -7.68 -1.64
CA PRO A 81 -6.40 -8.28 -2.80
C PRO A 81 -6.89 -7.22 -3.80
N TYR A 82 -7.42 -6.10 -3.31
CA TYR A 82 -7.81 -4.98 -4.17
C TYR A 82 -6.62 -4.41 -4.96
N LEU A 83 -5.53 -4.05 -4.28
CA LEU A 83 -4.32 -3.53 -4.94
C LEU A 83 -3.74 -4.54 -5.94
N ARG A 84 -3.78 -5.84 -5.61
CA ARG A 84 -3.33 -6.89 -6.53
C ARG A 84 -4.13 -6.87 -7.83
N ARG A 85 -5.46 -6.80 -7.72
CA ARG A 85 -6.33 -6.72 -8.89
C ARG A 85 -6.11 -5.45 -9.69
N CYS A 86 -5.93 -4.29 -9.05
CA CYS A 86 -5.61 -3.06 -9.76
C CYS A 86 -4.28 -3.15 -10.51
N ILE A 87 -3.28 -3.81 -9.92
CA ILE A 87 -1.97 -4.01 -10.55
C ILE A 87 -2.06 -4.96 -11.75
N ASP A 88 -2.79 -6.06 -11.61
CA ASP A 88 -2.90 -7.08 -12.66
C ASP A 88 -3.83 -6.62 -13.79
N GLU A 89 -5.02 -6.11 -13.46
CA GLU A 89 -6.10 -5.78 -14.41
C GLU A 89 -5.96 -4.38 -15.02
N ASP A 90 -5.26 -3.44 -14.35
CA ASP A 90 -5.16 -2.01 -14.73
C ASP A 90 -6.51 -1.40 -15.12
N PRO A 91 -7.48 -1.44 -14.19
CA PRO A 91 -8.84 -1.03 -14.46
C PRO A 91 -8.90 0.44 -14.85
N ARG A 92 -9.90 0.77 -15.66
CA ARG A 92 -10.28 2.15 -15.96
C ARG A 92 -11.65 2.38 -15.36
N GLY A 93 -11.70 3.18 -14.30
CA GLY A 93 -12.95 3.47 -13.60
C GLY A 93 -12.84 4.71 -12.73
N GLU A 94 -13.93 5.02 -12.06
CA GLU A 94 -14.03 6.19 -11.20
C GLU A 94 -13.40 5.91 -9.83
N TRP A 95 -13.60 4.68 -9.34
CA TRP A 95 -13.22 4.30 -7.99
C TRP A 95 -12.01 3.38 -7.94
N ALA A 96 -11.80 2.53 -8.96
CA ALA A 96 -10.64 1.68 -9.00
C ALA A 96 -9.37 2.47 -9.36
N GLU A 97 -8.29 2.14 -8.66
CA GLU A 97 -6.97 2.68 -8.92
C GLU A 97 -6.38 2.08 -10.21
N SER A 98 -5.68 2.90 -10.99
CA SER A 98 -4.83 2.39 -12.06
C SER A 98 -3.70 1.53 -11.49
N ARG A 99 -3.06 0.71 -12.33
CA ARG A 99 -1.90 -0.11 -11.95
C ARG A 99 -0.82 0.72 -11.24
N ALA A 100 -0.48 1.87 -11.81
CA ALA A 100 0.55 2.75 -11.28
C ALA A 100 0.16 3.38 -9.93
N SER A 101 -1.11 3.77 -9.76
CA SER A 101 -1.62 4.29 -8.50
C SER A 101 -1.58 3.21 -7.42
N ALA A 102 -2.11 2.02 -7.71
CA ALA A 102 -2.15 0.92 -6.75
C ALA A 102 -0.73 0.48 -6.31
N ALA A 103 0.22 0.42 -7.25
CA ALA A 103 1.62 0.18 -6.94
C ALA A 103 2.21 1.26 -6.00
N THR A 104 1.90 2.54 -6.26
CA THR A 104 2.32 3.66 -5.42
C THR A 104 1.70 3.60 -4.02
N THR A 105 0.41 3.26 -3.92
CA THR A 105 -0.30 3.04 -2.67
C THR A 105 0.35 1.93 -1.85
N PHE A 106 0.67 0.79 -2.47
CA PHE A 106 1.42 -0.29 -1.83
C PHE A 106 2.78 0.20 -1.30
N ARG A 107 3.55 0.94 -2.12
CA ARG A 107 4.85 1.50 -1.71
C ARG A 107 4.71 2.35 -0.46
N HIS A 108 3.76 3.29 -0.42
CA HIS A 108 3.57 4.17 0.72
C HIS A 108 3.26 3.40 2.00
N TRP A 109 2.42 2.37 1.88
CA TRP A 109 2.07 1.53 3.00
C TRP A 109 3.27 0.72 3.53
N PHE A 110 4.07 0.14 2.63
CA PHE A 110 5.31 -0.53 3.00
C PHE A 110 6.28 0.42 3.71
N ALA A 111 6.49 1.62 3.16
CA ALA A 111 7.38 2.62 3.74
C ALA A 111 6.92 3.08 5.13
N TRP A 112 5.60 3.22 5.34
CA TRP A 112 5.04 3.55 6.65
C TRP A 112 5.28 2.45 7.68
N LEU A 113 5.05 1.18 7.31
CA LEU A 113 5.33 0.05 8.19
C LEU A 113 6.82 -0.07 8.49
N TRP A 114 7.68 0.24 7.53
CA TRP A 114 9.12 0.23 7.69
C TRP A 114 9.62 1.24 8.74
N ARG A 115 9.04 2.44 8.76
CA ARG A 115 9.31 3.46 9.79
C ARG A 115 8.95 2.96 11.19
N HIS A 116 7.94 2.08 11.29
CA HIS A 116 7.43 1.49 12.52
C HIS A 116 7.80 0.01 12.68
N ARG A 117 8.88 -0.45 12.02
CA ARG A 117 9.23 -1.87 11.88
C ARG A 117 9.40 -2.63 13.19
N ALA A 118 9.74 -1.97 14.29
CA ALA A 118 9.84 -2.64 15.60
C ALA A 118 8.52 -3.28 16.05
N ARG A 119 7.39 -2.69 15.66
CA ARG A 119 6.04 -3.19 15.96
C ARG A 119 5.49 -4.13 14.89
N TRP A 120 5.91 -3.96 13.63
CA TRP A 120 5.26 -4.55 12.47
C TRP A 120 6.14 -5.51 11.65
N GLN A 121 7.07 -6.22 12.30
CA GLN A 121 7.99 -7.12 11.59
C GLN A 121 7.27 -8.23 10.82
N SER A 122 6.24 -8.85 11.41
CA SER A 122 5.43 -9.89 10.75
C SER A 122 4.73 -9.39 9.49
N GLU A 123 4.20 -8.17 9.55
CA GLU A 123 3.48 -7.56 8.43
C GLU A 123 4.44 -7.13 7.33
N LEU A 124 5.63 -6.64 7.66
CA LEU A 124 6.67 -6.37 6.66
C LEU A 124 7.10 -7.62 5.91
N LEU A 125 7.24 -8.75 6.61
CA LEU A 125 7.53 -10.05 5.97
C LEU A 125 6.39 -10.48 5.05
N ARG A 126 5.14 -10.31 5.49
CA ARG A 126 3.96 -10.61 4.69
C ARG A 126 3.87 -9.73 3.44
N LEU A 127 4.11 -8.42 3.56
CA LEU A 127 4.11 -7.50 2.42
C LEU A 127 5.26 -7.80 1.44
N LYS A 128 6.44 -8.15 1.95
CA LYS A 128 7.56 -8.56 1.12
C LYS A 128 7.25 -9.85 0.36
N ALA A 129 6.63 -10.84 1.01
CA ALA A 129 6.18 -12.07 0.36
C ALA A 129 5.11 -11.80 -0.72
N TRP A 130 4.12 -10.95 -0.40
CA TRP A 130 3.11 -10.53 -1.37
C TRP A 130 3.72 -9.82 -2.59
N LEU A 131 4.70 -8.93 -2.37
CA LEU A 131 5.39 -8.25 -3.48
C LEU A 131 6.22 -9.23 -4.31
N HIS A 132 6.87 -10.19 -3.66
CA HIS A 132 7.60 -11.25 -4.36
C HIS A 132 6.68 -12.03 -5.29
N GLU A 133 5.54 -12.52 -4.79
CA GLU A 133 4.55 -13.26 -5.58
C GLU A 133 3.98 -12.42 -6.72
N THR A 134 3.72 -11.14 -6.45
CA THR A 134 3.19 -10.20 -7.46
C THR A 134 4.20 -9.95 -8.58
N VAL A 135 5.48 -9.74 -8.24
CA VAL A 135 6.56 -9.59 -9.23
C VAL A 135 6.83 -10.89 -10.00
N ALA A 136 6.78 -12.03 -9.32
CA ALA A 136 7.03 -13.35 -9.92
C ALA A 136 5.97 -13.72 -10.97
N ALA A 137 4.72 -13.33 -10.75
CA ALA A 137 3.61 -13.56 -11.66
C ALA A 137 3.44 -12.48 -12.73
N ALA A 138 4.16 -11.35 -12.62
CA ALA A 138 3.96 -10.19 -13.48
C ALA A 138 4.47 -10.43 -14.91
N ASP A 139 3.68 -9.96 -15.88
CA ASP A 139 4.16 -9.75 -17.25
C ASP A 139 5.17 -8.59 -17.33
N GLU A 140 5.72 -8.36 -18.52
CA GLU A 140 6.75 -7.32 -18.70
C GLU A 140 6.23 -5.91 -18.34
N ALA A 141 5.01 -5.57 -18.74
CA ALA A 141 4.43 -4.26 -18.48
C ALA A 141 4.18 -4.04 -16.98
N THR A 142 3.61 -5.04 -16.32
CA THR A 142 3.32 -5.03 -14.88
C THR A 142 4.61 -4.99 -14.08
N ARG A 143 5.62 -5.80 -14.45
CA ARG A 143 6.93 -5.77 -13.81
C ARG A 143 7.61 -4.42 -13.98
N ALA A 144 7.60 -3.85 -15.20
CA ALA A 144 8.20 -2.54 -15.44
C ALA A 144 7.56 -1.44 -14.57
N CYS A 145 6.24 -1.52 -14.37
CA CYS A 145 5.50 -0.64 -13.45
C CYS A 145 5.90 -0.86 -11.99
N LEU A 146 5.89 -2.10 -11.50
CA LEU A 146 6.29 -2.45 -10.13
C LEU A 146 7.74 -2.03 -9.84
N VAL A 147 8.65 -2.18 -10.80
CA VAL A 147 10.02 -1.71 -10.68
C VAL A 147 10.06 -0.20 -10.50
N ALA A 148 9.39 0.57 -11.37
CA ALA A 148 9.43 2.04 -11.32
C ALA A 148 8.70 2.63 -10.10
N ALA A 149 7.50 2.12 -9.80
CA ALA A 149 6.62 2.69 -8.79
C ALA A 149 6.88 2.15 -7.38
N VAL A 150 7.47 0.95 -7.25
CA VAL A 150 7.66 0.29 -5.95
C VAL A 150 9.13 0.04 -5.65
N LEU A 151 9.79 -0.83 -6.43
CA LEU A 151 11.11 -1.34 -6.05
C LEU A 151 12.17 -0.26 -6.11
N GLU A 152 12.26 0.51 -7.19
CA GLU A 152 13.25 1.57 -7.32
C GLU A 152 13.17 2.57 -6.15
N PRO A 153 12.00 3.17 -5.83
CA PRO A 153 11.92 4.10 -4.70
C PRO A 153 12.10 3.44 -3.32
N LEU A 154 11.64 2.20 -3.12
CA LEU A 154 11.87 1.49 -1.86
C LEU A 154 13.36 1.22 -1.64
N LEU A 155 14.06 0.78 -2.69
CA LEU A 155 15.47 0.44 -2.62
C LEU A 155 16.37 1.67 -2.56
N ASP A 156 15.84 2.89 -2.75
CA ASP A 156 16.58 4.12 -2.49
C ASP A 156 17.04 4.25 -1.04
N ASP A 157 16.24 3.76 -0.09
CA ASP A 157 16.65 3.62 1.31
C ASP A 157 17.65 2.44 1.45
N PRO A 158 18.90 2.68 1.87
CA PRO A 158 19.90 1.62 2.04
C PRO A 158 19.52 0.53 3.06
N ALA A 159 18.70 0.85 4.05
CA ALA A 159 18.20 -0.12 5.02
C ALA A 159 17.17 -1.07 4.39
N ILE A 160 16.25 -0.52 3.58
CA ILE A 160 15.31 -1.34 2.80
C ILE A 160 16.06 -2.15 1.74
N ALA A 161 17.04 -1.55 1.06
CA ALA A 161 17.86 -2.27 0.06
C ALA A 161 18.55 -3.51 0.63
N ARG A 162 19.07 -3.43 1.87
CA ARG A 162 19.62 -4.58 2.60
C ARG A 162 18.55 -5.60 2.97
N TYR A 163 17.36 -5.14 3.37
CA TYR A 163 16.25 -6.02 3.70
C TYR A 163 15.76 -6.87 2.51
N PHE A 164 15.91 -6.37 1.28
CA PHE A 164 15.60 -7.08 0.04
C PHE A 164 16.82 -7.75 -0.61
N ALA A 165 17.99 -7.83 0.05
CA ALA A 165 19.22 -8.33 -0.58
C ALA A 165 19.11 -9.79 -1.07
N ASP A 166 18.29 -10.62 -0.43
CA ASP A 166 17.96 -12.00 -0.80
C ASP A 166 17.33 -12.12 -2.20
N TRP A 167 16.63 -11.08 -2.68
CA TRP A 167 16.00 -11.10 -4.01
C TRP A 167 17.01 -11.22 -5.16
N ARG A 168 18.28 -10.88 -4.92
CA ARG A 168 19.36 -11.07 -5.91
C ARG A 168 19.56 -12.54 -6.28
N ALA A 169 19.32 -13.44 -5.34
CA ALA A 169 19.53 -14.88 -5.52
C ALA A 169 18.25 -15.63 -5.95
N MET A 170 17.10 -14.95 -5.98
CA MET A 170 15.81 -15.55 -6.30
C MET A 170 15.50 -15.41 -7.79
N PRO A 171 15.42 -16.50 -8.58
CA PRO A 171 15.23 -16.41 -10.03
C PRO A 171 14.01 -15.59 -10.46
N ALA A 172 12.91 -15.67 -9.69
CA ALA A 172 11.65 -15.00 -10.00
C ALA A 172 11.71 -13.47 -9.84
N THR A 173 12.57 -12.94 -8.98
CA THR A 173 12.63 -11.50 -8.66
C THR A 173 13.98 -10.85 -8.97
N ALA A 174 15.02 -11.65 -9.23
CA ALA A 174 16.38 -11.17 -9.50
C ALA A 174 16.41 -10.13 -10.63
N ARG A 175 15.65 -10.35 -11.72
CA ARG A 175 15.56 -9.39 -12.82
C ARG A 175 14.95 -8.06 -12.38
N ALA A 176 13.79 -8.08 -11.73
CA ALA A 176 13.12 -6.86 -11.27
C ALA A 176 14.00 -6.08 -10.26
N TYR A 177 14.69 -6.82 -9.38
CA TYR A 177 15.63 -6.23 -8.43
C TYR A 177 16.80 -5.55 -9.16
N ALA A 178 17.44 -6.22 -10.13
CA ALA A 178 18.52 -5.63 -10.91
C ALA A 178 18.07 -4.40 -11.72
N ASP A 179 16.88 -4.47 -12.33
CA ASP A 179 16.28 -3.38 -13.09
C ASP A 179 16.08 -2.13 -12.20
N ALA A 180 15.65 -2.32 -10.95
CA ALA A 180 15.50 -1.22 -9.99
C ALA A 180 16.83 -0.52 -9.69
N PHE A 181 17.94 -1.25 -9.50
CA PHE A 181 19.25 -0.63 -9.28
C PHE A 181 19.76 0.14 -10.50
N ARG A 182 19.58 -0.40 -11.71
CA ARG A 182 19.97 0.30 -12.95
C ARG A 182 19.23 1.63 -13.12
N ARG A 183 17.94 1.67 -12.80
CA ARG A 183 17.14 2.91 -12.85
C ARG A 183 17.62 3.95 -11.84
N ARG A 184 17.93 3.53 -10.61
CA ARG A 184 18.50 4.41 -9.57
C ARG A 184 19.82 5.03 -10.01
N GLU A 185 20.70 4.24 -10.60
CA GLU A 185 21.99 4.71 -11.13
C GLU A 185 21.79 5.71 -12.26
N THR A 186 20.90 5.41 -13.20
CA THR A 186 20.54 6.31 -14.30
C THR A 186 19.99 7.64 -13.78
N ARG A 187 19.06 7.62 -12.82
CA ARG A 187 18.49 8.85 -12.23
C ARG A 187 19.57 9.68 -11.53
N ARG A 188 20.47 9.06 -10.77
CA ARG A 188 21.59 9.78 -10.13
C ARG A 188 22.51 10.47 -11.12
N LEU A 189 22.78 9.85 -12.26
CA LEU A 189 23.60 10.45 -13.32
C LEU A 189 22.89 11.65 -13.95
N ILE A 190 21.56 11.58 -14.13
CA ILE A 190 20.75 12.69 -14.64
C ILE A 190 20.71 13.85 -13.64
N ASP A 191 20.49 13.56 -12.35
CA ASP A 191 20.40 14.61 -11.31
C ASP A 191 21.73 15.31 -11.03
N ALA A 192 22.86 14.71 -11.44
CA ALA A 192 24.21 15.25 -11.26
C ALA A 192 24.70 16.08 -12.45
N ALA A 193 23.98 16.08 -13.57
CA ALA A 193 24.30 16.81 -14.80
C ALA A 193 23.62 18.19 -14.83
#